data_AF-A0A660XVZ0-F1
#
_entry.id   AF-A0A660XVZ0-F1
#
_cell.length_a   1.000
_cell.length_b   1.000
_cell.length_c   1.000
_cell.angle_alpha   90.00
_cell.angle_beta   90.00
_cell.angle_gamma   90.00
#
_symmetry.space_group_name_H-M   'P 1'
#
loop_
_entity.id
_entity.type
_entity.pdbx_description
1 polymer ?
#
loop_
_entity_poly.entity_id
_entity_poly.type
_entity_poly.pdbx_seq_one_letter_code
_entity_poly.pdbx_strand_id
1 'polypeptide(L)'
;MSRVKEKLLLLSVDLVAVNLALLLVLWVKYEGGHWEYLYHLWRRYGGGPGPVRFSFALRTYLGPAGVLSLYWIVLFGFYGLYRSWKARSRIDEGIAVAKVVTVGVAVLFLATLDLTHPFPATKMVMLLYWGGLLVLVGGGRIGI
;
A
#
# COMPACT_ATOMS: atom_id res chain seq x y z
N MET A 1 -16.44 -18.10 15.70
CA MET A 1 -15.40 -17.08 15.99
C MET A 1 -16.03 -15.91 16.76
N SER A 2 -15.34 -15.31 17.74
CA SER A 2 -15.88 -14.12 18.43
C SER A 2 -15.76 -12.89 17.54
N ARG A 3 -16.68 -11.91 17.66
CA ARG A 3 -16.70 -10.69 16.83
C ARG A 3 -15.39 -9.90 16.91
N VAL A 4 -14.67 -9.99 18.03
CA VAL A 4 -13.37 -9.33 18.21
C VAL A 4 -12.28 -10.05 17.43
N LYS A 5 -12.26 -11.39 17.44
CA LYS A 5 -11.27 -12.20 16.70
C LYS A 5 -11.39 -11.96 15.19
N GLU A 6 -12.61 -11.88 14.66
CA GLU A 6 -12.87 -11.58 13.25
C GLU A 6 -12.30 -10.21 12.85
N LYS A 7 -12.55 -9.17 13.64
CA LYS A 7 -12.02 -7.82 13.38
C LYS A 7 -10.50 -7.77 13.42
N LEU A 8 -9.89 -8.42 14.41
CA LEU A 8 -8.43 -8.47 14.53
C LEU A 8 -7.81 -9.23 13.35
N LEU A 9 -8.47 -10.29 12.89
CA LEU A 9 -8.01 -11.07 11.74
C LEU A 9 -8.11 -10.26 10.44
N LEU A 10 -9.23 -9.56 10.21
CA LEU A 10 -9.40 -8.64 9.08
C LEU A 10 -8.35 -7.54 9.07
N LEU A 11 -8.12 -6.90 10.22
CA LEU A 11 -7.11 -5.85 10.36
C LEU A 11 -5.70 -6.37 10.09
N SER A 12 -5.39 -7.59 10.58
CA SER A 12 -4.08 -8.20 10.36
C SER A 12 -3.86 -8.55 8.89
N VAL A 13 -4.87 -9.10 8.22
CA VAL A 13 -4.81 -9.41 6.78
C VAL A 13 -4.65 -8.15 5.96
N ASP A 14 -5.38 -7.08 6.27
CA ASP A 14 -5.22 -5.80 5.58
C ASP A 14 -3.83 -5.21 5.76
N LEU A 15 -3.30 -5.23 6.98
CA LEU A 15 -1.96 -4.74 7.26
C LEU A 15 -0.92 -5.49 6.44
N VAL A 16 -1.01 -6.82 6.40
CA VAL A 16 -0.12 -7.65 5.58
C VAL A 16 -0.30 -7.32 4.10
N ALA A 17 -1.53 -7.24 3.60
CA ALA A 17 -1.83 -6.95 2.20
C ALA A 17 -1.30 -5.58 1.76
N VAL A 18 -1.52 -4.53 2.57
CA VAL A 18 -1.03 -3.17 2.31
C VAL A 18 0.49 -3.16 2.25
N ASN A 19 1.16 -3.80 3.20
CA ASN A 19 2.62 -3.83 3.24
C ASN A 19 3.21 -4.70 2.12
N LEU A 20 2.56 -5.79 1.72
CA LEU A 20 2.97 -6.59 0.57
C LEU A 20 2.81 -5.84 -0.75
N ALA A 21 1.69 -5.13 -0.96
CA ALA A 21 1.49 -4.28 -2.14
C ALA A 21 2.56 -3.17 -2.20
N LEU A 22 2.92 -2.62 -1.05
CA LEU A 22 4.00 -1.65 -0.91
C LEU A 22 5.37 -2.27 -1.22
N LEU A 23 5.68 -3.46 -0.68
CA LEU A 23 6.91 -4.19 -1.00
C LEU A 23 7.04 -4.52 -2.49
N LEU A 24 5.93 -4.84 -3.16
CA LEU A 24 5.91 -5.03 -4.62
C LEU A 24 6.33 -3.75 -5.36
N VAL A 25 5.80 -2.59 -4.94
CA VAL A 25 6.18 -1.30 -5.51
C VAL A 25 7.65 -0.98 -5.22
N LEU A 26 8.13 -1.25 -4.01
CA LEU A 26 9.53 -1.11 -3.63
C LEU A 26 10.42 -1.96 -4.55
N TRP A 27 10.07 -3.22 -4.74
CA TRP A 27 10.81 -4.16 -5.58
C TRP A 27 10.94 -3.64 -7.02
N VAL A 28 9.81 -3.25 -7.63
CA VAL A 28 9.81 -2.71 -9.00
C VAL A 28 10.62 -1.43 -9.12
N LYS A 29 10.57 -0.54 -8.12
CA LYS A 29 11.39 0.69 -8.11
C LYS A 29 12.88 0.41 -7.92
N TYR A 30 13.21 -0.59 -7.10
CA TYR A 30 14.57 -0.98 -6.81
C TYR A 30 15.23 -1.62 -8.04
N GLU A 31 14.60 -2.64 -8.62
CA GLU A 31 15.09 -3.30 -9.84
C GLU A 31 15.06 -2.37 -11.05
N GLY A 32 14.04 -1.51 -11.14
CA GLY A 32 13.92 -0.55 -12.23
C GLY A 32 14.93 0.60 -12.18
N GLY A 33 15.63 0.82 -11.06
CA GLY A 33 16.61 1.91 -10.92
C GLY A 33 16.05 3.34 -10.94
N HIS A 34 14.72 3.53 -11.08
CA HIS A 34 14.07 4.84 -11.24
C HIS A 34 13.80 5.58 -9.92
N TRP A 35 14.54 5.28 -8.84
CA TRP A 35 14.29 5.86 -7.52
C TRP A 35 15.34 6.90 -7.13
N GLU A 36 15.37 8.02 -7.85
CA GLU A 36 16.31 9.13 -7.65
C GLU A 36 16.44 9.51 -6.17
N TYR A 37 15.32 9.67 -5.46
CA TYR A 37 15.31 10.00 -4.04
C TYR A 37 16.11 9.00 -3.18
N LEU A 38 16.02 7.69 -3.47
CA LEU A 38 16.77 6.68 -2.73
C LEU A 38 18.27 6.78 -3.00
N TYR A 39 18.68 7.03 -4.24
CA TYR A 39 20.09 7.26 -4.58
C TYR A 39 20.63 8.54 -3.91
N HIS A 40 19.83 9.60 -3.87
CA HIS A 40 20.17 10.83 -3.15
C HIS A 40 20.39 10.58 -1.66
N LEU A 41 19.50 9.84 -1.00
CA LEU A 41 19.65 9.48 0.40
C LEU A 41 20.85 8.57 0.64
N TRP A 42 21.08 7.58 -0.24
CA TRP A 42 22.25 6.70 -0.15
C TRP A 42 23.55 7.49 -0.15
N ARG A 43 23.71 8.45 -1.08
CA ARG A 43 24.90 9.33 -1.11
C ARG A 43 24.99 10.24 0.11
N ARG A 44 23.86 10.77 0.58
CA ARG A 44 23.82 11.66 1.76
C ARG A 44 24.24 10.96 3.05
N TYR A 45 23.89 9.68 3.22
CA TYR A 45 24.21 8.90 4.42
C TYR A 45 25.53 8.11 4.32
N GLY A 46 26.44 8.52 3.42
CA GLY A 46 27.77 7.90 3.31
C GLY A 46 27.76 6.52 2.63
N GLY A 47 26.74 6.23 1.83
CA GLY A 47 26.71 5.07 0.95
C GLY A 47 27.88 5.09 -0.03
N GLY A 48 28.53 3.93 -0.24
CA GLY A 48 29.66 3.80 -1.16
C GLY A 48 29.29 4.07 -2.63
N PRO A 49 30.29 4.15 -3.53
CA PRO A 49 30.10 4.47 -4.95
C PRO A 49 29.35 3.40 -5.77
N GLY A 50 28.87 2.34 -5.13
CA GLY A 50 28.12 1.25 -5.76
C GLY A 50 26.60 1.44 -5.76
N PRO A 51 25.86 0.45 -6.29
CA PRO A 51 24.40 0.47 -6.27
C PRO A 51 23.86 0.50 -4.84
N VAL A 52 22.68 1.08 -4.66
CA VAL A 52 22.01 1.13 -3.35
C VAL A 52 21.77 -0.29 -2.86
N ARG A 53 22.15 -0.58 -1.61
CA ARG A 53 21.89 -1.88 -1.02
C ARG A 53 20.39 -2.06 -0.74
N PHE A 54 19.83 -3.22 -1.09
CA PHE A 54 18.42 -3.54 -0.80
C PHE A 54 18.05 -3.37 0.67
N SER A 55 18.95 -3.72 1.60
CA SER A 55 18.71 -3.52 3.04
C SER A 55 18.54 -2.05 3.43
N PHE A 56 19.22 -1.13 2.75
CA PHE A 56 19.05 0.31 2.94
C PHE A 56 17.73 0.79 2.33
N ALA A 57 17.38 0.28 1.14
CA ALA A 57 16.09 0.54 0.50
C ALA A 57 14.93 0.12 1.41
N LEU A 58 14.97 -1.09 1.95
CA LEU A 58 13.97 -1.64 2.87
C LEU A 58 13.85 -0.79 4.14
N ARG A 59 14.96 -0.41 4.78
CA ARG A 59 14.94 0.45 5.98
C ARG A 59 14.34 1.83 5.71
N THR A 60 14.72 2.44 4.59
CA THR A 60 14.18 3.73 4.15
C THR A 60 12.67 3.63 3.89
N TYR A 61 12.21 2.46 3.46
CA TYR A 61 10.82 2.19 3.15
C TYR A 61 9.92 1.97 4.39
N LEU A 62 10.48 1.56 5.53
CA LEU A 62 9.70 1.29 6.75
C LEU A 62 8.92 2.51 7.26
N GLY A 63 9.50 3.71 7.15
CA GLY A 63 8.83 4.96 7.56
C GLY A 63 7.54 5.21 6.75
N PRO A 64 7.64 5.35 5.41
CA PRO A 64 6.47 5.47 4.53
C PRO A 64 5.47 4.33 4.67
N ALA A 65 5.95 3.09 4.86
CA ALA A 65 5.09 1.92 5.05
C ALA A 65 4.24 2.03 6.32
N GLY A 66 4.81 2.52 7.43
CA GLY A 66 4.06 2.80 8.66
C GLY A 66 2.98 3.86 8.47
N VAL A 67 3.31 4.98 7.81
CA VAL A 67 2.35 6.07 7.55
C VAL A 67 1.21 5.60 6.66
N LEU A 68 1.52 4.89 5.57
CA LEU A 68 0.49 4.36 4.66
C LEU A 68 -0.35 3.27 5.31
N SER A 69 0.24 2.43 6.16
CA SER A 69 -0.52 1.43 6.93
C SER A 69 -1.54 2.10 7.84
N LEU A 70 -1.13 3.14 8.57
CA LEU A 70 -2.04 3.90 9.43
C LEU A 70 -3.15 4.59 8.61
N TYR A 71 -2.79 5.20 7.49
CA TYR A 71 -3.73 5.80 6.55
C TYR A 71 -4.81 4.79 6.11
N TRP A 72 -4.41 3.60 5.66
CA TRP A 72 -5.35 2.58 5.20
C TRP A 72 -6.21 2.01 6.32
N ILE A 73 -5.67 1.77 7.52
CA ILE A 73 -6.47 1.33 8.67
C ILE A 73 -7.56 2.35 8.99
N VAL A 74 -7.21 3.63 9.05
CA VAL A 74 -8.17 4.71 9.32
C VAL A 74 -9.23 4.77 8.23
N LEU A 75 -8.82 4.71 6.97
CA LEU A 75 -9.74 4.75 5.83
C LEU A 75 -10.70 3.56 5.82
N PHE A 76 -10.20 2.34 5.97
CA PHE A 76 -11.02 1.12 6.03
C PHE A 76 -11.95 1.13 7.25
N GLY A 77 -11.47 1.61 8.39
CA GLY A 77 -12.29 1.80 9.58
C GLY A 77 -13.43 2.80 9.36
N PHE A 78 -13.14 3.95 8.76
CA PHE A 78 -14.13 4.99 8.46
C PHE A 78 -15.24 4.50 7.52
N TYR A 79 -14.88 3.74 6.48
CA TYR A 79 -15.84 3.12 5.56
C TYR A 79 -16.54 1.88 6.14
N GLY A 80 -16.26 1.50 7.39
CA GLY A 80 -16.94 0.42 8.08
C GLY A 80 -16.57 -0.98 7.59
N LEU A 81 -15.43 -1.13 6.91
CA LEU A 81 -14.92 -2.40 6.38
C LEU A 81 -14.49 -3.40 7.48
N TYR A 82 -14.53 -3.00 8.76
CA TYR A 82 -14.28 -3.85 9.94
C TYR A 82 -15.55 -4.16 10.76
N ARG A 83 -16.75 -3.86 10.26
CA ARG A 83 -17.98 -4.36 10.92
C ARG A 83 -18.12 -5.87 10.69
N SER A 84 -19.01 -6.58 11.41
CA SER A 84 -19.22 -8.04 11.30
C SER A 84 -20.31 -8.37 10.26
N TRP A 85 -20.03 -9.28 9.31
CA TRP A 85 -20.70 -9.33 7.99
C TRP A 85 -21.40 -10.67 7.67
N LYS A 86 -21.89 -11.40 8.67
CA LYS A 86 -22.51 -12.75 8.49
C LYS A 86 -23.61 -12.92 7.41
N ALA A 87 -24.06 -11.86 6.75
CA ALA A 87 -25.14 -11.90 5.75
C ALA A 87 -24.79 -11.24 4.38
N ARG A 88 -23.54 -10.81 4.14
CA ARG A 88 -23.18 -10.11 2.89
C ARG A 88 -22.40 -11.01 1.93
N SER A 89 -22.65 -10.89 0.62
CA SER A 89 -21.98 -11.69 -0.42
C SER A 89 -20.48 -11.35 -0.51
N ARG A 90 -19.65 -12.36 -0.83
CA ARG A 90 -18.21 -12.19 -1.09
C ARG A 90 -17.92 -11.20 -2.22
N ILE A 91 -18.79 -11.17 -3.23
CA ILE A 91 -18.68 -10.24 -4.36
C ILE A 91 -18.98 -8.80 -3.91
N ASP A 92 -19.98 -8.61 -3.05
CA ASP A 92 -20.31 -7.29 -2.51
C ASP A 92 -19.17 -6.72 -1.66
N GLU A 93 -18.44 -7.59 -0.95
CA GLU A 93 -17.24 -7.22 -0.23
C GLU A 93 -16.12 -6.80 -1.18
N GLY A 94 -15.83 -7.59 -2.22
CA GLY A 94 -14.86 -7.21 -3.25
C GLY A 94 -15.16 -5.86 -3.88
N ILE A 95 -16.44 -5.58 -4.19
CA ILE A 95 -16.88 -4.28 -4.73
C ILE A 95 -16.70 -3.15 -3.69
N ALA A 96 -17.01 -3.40 -2.42
CA ALA A 96 -16.81 -2.42 -1.35
C ALA A 96 -15.32 -2.07 -1.19
N VAL A 97 -14.45 -3.08 -1.14
CA VAL A 97 -13.00 -2.89 -1.11
C VAL A 97 -12.53 -2.13 -2.33
N ALA A 98 -12.98 -2.51 -3.53
CA ALA A 98 -12.57 -1.85 -4.77
C ALA A 98 -12.93 -0.36 -4.79
N LYS A 99 -14.12 0.01 -4.31
CA LYS A 99 -14.54 1.41 -4.17
C LYS A 99 -13.63 2.17 -3.21
N VAL A 100 -13.40 1.64 -2.01
CA VAL A 100 -12.60 2.33 -0.99
C VAL A 100 -11.13 2.41 -1.39
N VAL A 101 -10.57 1.36 -1.97
CA VAL A 101 -9.19 1.35 -2.49
C VAL A 101 -9.03 2.35 -3.64
N THR A 102 -9.98 2.42 -4.57
CA THR A 102 -9.92 3.37 -5.68
C THR A 102 -9.97 4.81 -5.18
N VAL A 103 -10.91 5.13 -4.28
CA VAL A 103 -10.98 6.47 -3.66
C VAL A 103 -9.72 6.76 -2.87
N GLY A 104 -9.24 5.80 -2.06
CA GLY A 104 -8.04 5.97 -1.24
C GLY A 104 -6.78 6.21 -2.06
N VAL A 105 -6.58 5.49 -3.17
CA VAL A 105 -5.45 5.74 -4.07
C VAL A 105 -5.62 7.06 -4.82
N ALA A 106 -6.83 7.43 -5.23
CA ALA A 106 -7.08 8.73 -5.85
C ALA A 106 -6.73 9.89 -4.89
N VAL A 107 -7.09 9.78 -3.61
CA VAL A 107 -6.69 10.74 -2.57
C VAL A 107 -5.17 10.80 -2.42
N LEU A 108 -4.48 9.66 -2.35
CA LEU A 108 -3.01 9.63 -2.32
C LEU A 108 -2.39 10.23 -3.58
N PHE A 109 -3.03 10.03 -4.74
CA PHE A 109 -2.58 10.58 -6.01
C PHE A 109 -2.64 12.10 -6.02
N LEU A 110 -3.79 12.66 -5.62
CA LEU A 110 -3.98 14.11 -5.50
C LEU A 110 -3.05 14.70 -4.42
N ALA A 111 -2.93 14.05 -3.26
CA ALA A 111 -2.09 14.52 -2.16
C ALA A 111 -0.59 14.56 -2.51
N THR A 112 -0.15 13.71 -3.45
CA THR A 112 1.24 13.66 -3.91
C THR A 112 1.43 14.32 -5.28
N LEU A 113 0.38 14.94 -5.85
CA LEU A 113 0.41 15.50 -7.19
C LEU A 113 1.35 16.70 -7.25
N ASP A 114 2.35 16.63 -8.11
CA ASP A 114 3.21 17.77 -8.44
C ASP A 114 2.65 18.41 -9.71
N LEU A 115 2.17 19.66 -9.61
CA LEU A 115 1.57 20.39 -10.72
C LEU A 115 2.58 20.74 -11.82
N THR A 116 3.88 20.77 -11.49
CA THR A 116 4.95 21.06 -12.44
C THR A 116 5.28 19.85 -13.32
N HIS A 117 5.18 18.64 -12.75
CA HIS A 117 5.39 17.36 -13.43
C HIS A 117 4.29 16.36 -13.01
N PRO A 118 3.07 16.45 -13.60
CA PRO A 118 1.91 15.69 -13.14
C PRO A 118 1.97 14.18 -13.44
N PHE A 119 2.74 13.77 -14.46
CA PHE A 119 2.88 12.37 -14.87
C PHE A 119 4.34 11.88 -14.99
N PRO A 120 5.17 11.92 -13.93
CA PRO A 120 6.45 11.24 -13.93
C PRO A 120 6.23 9.72 -14.00
N ALA A 121 7.17 8.97 -14.58
CA ALA A 121 7.14 7.50 -14.57
C ALA A 121 6.96 6.92 -13.15
N THR A 122 7.42 7.65 -12.13
CA THR A 122 7.24 7.34 -10.71
C THR A 122 5.78 7.32 -10.25
N LYS A 123 4.83 7.92 -10.99
CA LYS A 123 3.38 7.85 -10.71
C LYS A 123 2.72 6.62 -11.31
N MET A 124 3.29 6.03 -12.37
CA MET A 124 2.75 4.78 -12.95
C MET A 124 2.77 3.63 -11.94
N VAL A 125 3.72 3.62 -11.01
CA VAL A 125 3.76 2.62 -9.92
C VAL A 125 2.59 2.73 -8.93
N MET A 126 1.84 3.83 -8.92
CA MET A 126 0.62 3.91 -8.11
C MET A 126 -0.53 3.11 -8.71
N LEU A 127 -0.54 2.89 -10.03
CA LEU A 127 -1.47 1.94 -10.65
C LEU A 127 -1.12 0.52 -10.23
N LEU A 128 0.18 0.18 -10.18
CA LEU A 128 0.63 -1.11 -9.65
C LEU A 128 0.23 -1.28 -8.18
N TYR A 129 0.39 -0.22 -7.38
CA TYR A 129 -0.03 -0.23 -5.98
C TYR A 129 -1.54 -0.45 -5.84
N TRP A 130 -2.35 0.29 -6.60
CA TRP A 130 -3.80 0.13 -6.65
C TRP A 130 -4.22 -1.29 -7.03
N GLY A 131 -3.68 -1.83 -8.12
CA GLY A 131 -3.98 -3.21 -8.55
C GLY A 131 -3.55 -4.24 -7.51
N GLY A 132 -2.37 -4.05 -6.90
CA GLY A 132 -1.87 -4.89 -5.81
C GLY A 132 -2.80 -4.88 -4.60
N LEU A 133 -3.32 -3.71 -4.20
CA LEU A 133 -4.30 -3.62 -3.11
C LEU A 133 -5.61 -4.32 -3.45
N LEU A 134 -6.14 -4.17 -4.67
CA LEU A 134 -7.37 -4.86 -5.06
C LEU A 134 -7.23 -6.39 -4.95
N VAL A 135 -6.11 -6.93 -5.42
CA VAL A 135 -5.85 -8.37 -5.40
C VAL A 135 -5.55 -8.85 -3.98
N LEU A 136 -4.68 -8.17 -3.23
CA LEU A 136 -4.22 -8.64 -1.92
C LEU A 136 -5.25 -8.40 -0.82
N VAL A 137 -5.88 -7.22 -0.77
CA VAL A 137 -6.91 -6.91 0.23
C VAL A 137 -8.20 -7.63 -0.12
N GLY A 138 -8.64 -7.57 -1.39
CA GLY A 138 -9.84 -8.29 -1.83
C GLY A 138 -9.68 -9.80 -1.70
N GLY A 139 -8.58 -10.37 -2.20
CA GLY A 139 -8.31 -11.80 -2.12
C GLY A 139 -8.08 -12.30 -0.70
N GLY A 140 -7.34 -11.54 0.13
CA GLY A 140 -7.05 -11.92 1.52
C GLY A 140 -8.30 -12.01 2.39
N ARG A 141 -9.32 -11.17 2.13
CA ARG A 141 -10.57 -11.15 2.90
C ARG A 141 -11.56 -12.23 2.50
N ILE A 142 -11.58 -12.64 1.23
CA ILE A 142 -12.48 -13.70 0.73
C ILE A 142 -12.24 -15.06 1.43
N GLY A 143 -11.03 -15.27 1.96
CA GLY A 143 -10.64 -16.47 2.69
C GLY A 143 -11.00 -16.49 4.18
N ILE A 144 -11.57 -15.41 4.72
CA ILE A 144 -11.95 -15.25 6.14
C ILE A 144 -13.43 -15.59 6.34
#